data_AF-A0A925C5I4-F1
#
_entry.id   AF-A0A925C5I4-F1
#
_cell.length_a   1.000
_cell.length_b   1.000
_cell.length_c   1.000
_cell.angle_alpha   90.00
_cell.angle_beta   90.00
_cell.angle_gamma   90.00
#
_symmetry.space_group_name_H-M   'P 1'
#
loop_
_entity.id
_entity.type
_entity.pdbx_description
1 polymer ?
#
loop_
_entity_poly.entity_id
_entity_poly.type
_entity_poly.pdbx_seq_one_letter_code
_entity_poly.pdbx_strand_id
1 'polypeptide(L)'
;MLRILLSVSNIVFSLILGALLMAVVAIYSPETLSMMLGWARSFKSVITSTGLNPKYNIWLEILLEERQLLLMFFTVIARVILAVAAHPIVLLRERT
;
A
#
# COMPACT_ATOMS: atom_id res chain seq x y z
N MET A 1 4.02 -17.82 20.68
CA MET A 1 4.74 -18.01 19.40
C MET A 1 3.82 -18.07 18.18
N LEU A 2 2.85 -19.00 18.10
CA LEU A 2 1.95 -19.16 16.94
C LEU A 2 1.24 -17.86 16.49
N ARG A 3 0.72 -17.06 17.44
CA ARG A 3 0.07 -15.77 17.14
C ARG A 3 0.99 -14.75 16.46
N ILE A 4 2.26 -14.70 16.87
CA ILE A 4 3.24 -13.79 16.29
C ILE A 4 3.58 -14.26 14.87
N LEU A 5 3.75 -15.57 14.68
CA LEU A 5 4.00 -16.15 13.36
C LEU A 5 2.86 -15.83 12.38
N LEU A 6 1.61 -16.05 12.79
CA LEU A 6 0.44 -15.73 11.96
C LEU A 6 0.34 -14.23 11.65
N SER A 7 0.67 -13.36 12.61
CA SER A 7 0.69 -11.91 12.42
C SER A 7 1.77 -11.49 11.41
N VAL A 8 2.98 -12.03 11.53
CA VAL A 8 4.10 -11.76 10.61
C VAL A 8 3.79 -12.28 9.21
N SER A 9 3.25 -13.50 9.09
CA SER A 9 2.81 -14.05 7.82
C SER A 9 1.75 -13.19 7.15
N ASN A 10 0.78 -12.67 7.91
CA ASN A 10 -0.24 -11.76 7.36
C ASN A 10 0.37 -10.45 6.83
N ILE A 11 1.34 -9.88 7.55
CA ILE A 11 2.05 -8.66 7.11
C ILE A 11 2.81 -8.93 5.81
N VAL A 12 3.61 -10.00 5.75
CA VAL A 12 4.40 -10.36 4.56
C VAL A 12 3.48 -10.69 3.39
N PHE A 13 2.41 -11.44 3.63
CA PHE A 13 1.44 -11.80 2.60
C PHE A 13 0.76 -10.55 2.02
N SER A 14 0.41 -9.59 2.88
CA SER A 14 -0.19 -8.32 2.42
C SER A 14 0.76 -7.50 1.52
N LEU A 15 2.06 -7.53 1.80
CA LEU A 15 3.08 -6.86 0.99
C LEU A 15 3.24 -7.52 -0.38
N ILE A 16 3.31 -8.86 -0.39
CA ILE A 16 3.40 -9.64 -1.65
C ILE A 16 2.14 -9.42 -2.48
N LEU A 17 0.96 -9.47 -1.86
CA LEU A 17 -0.31 -9.28 -2.54
C LEU A 17 -0.46 -7.85 -3.09
N GLY A 18 0.01 -6.84 -2.35
CA GLY A 18 0.09 -5.46 -2.85
C GLY A 18 0.99 -5.33 -4.09
N ALA A 19 2.17 -5.96 -4.07
CA ALA A 19 3.09 -5.96 -5.22
C ALA A 19 2.49 -6.71 -6.43
N LEU A 20 1.80 -7.83 -6.19
CA LEU A 20 1.10 -8.59 -7.23
C LEU A 20 -0.04 -7.77 -7.84
N LEU A 21 -0.87 -7.10 -7.03
CA LEU A 21 -1.94 -6.24 -7.55
C LEU A 21 -1.37 -5.11 -8.41
N MET A 22 -0.28 -4.49 -7.98
CA MET A 22 0.41 -3.48 -8.77
C MET A 22 0.92 -4.05 -10.11
N ALA A 23 1.50 -5.24 -10.10
CA ALA A 23 1.95 -5.93 -11.33
C ALA A 23 0.79 -6.29 -12.26
N VAL A 24 -0.34 -6.75 -11.71
CA VAL A 24 -1.57 -7.04 -12.48
C VAL A 24 -2.08 -5.77 -13.14
N VAL A 25 -2.20 -4.65 -12.40
CA VAL A 25 -2.62 -3.38 -13.00
C VAL A 25 -1.64 -2.91 -14.06
N ALA A 26 -0.32 -3.09 -13.86
CA ALA A 26 0.69 -2.74 -14.85
C ALA A 26 0.54 -3.51 -16.17
N ILE A 27 0.15 -4.79 -16.12
CA ILE A 27 0.00 -5.64 -17.30
C ILE A 27 -1.35 -5.41 -18.00
N TYR A 28 -2.45 -5.36 -17.25
CA TYR A 28 -3.80 -5.29 -17.81
C TYR A 28 -4.29 -3.87 -18.10
N SER A 29 -3.76 -2.85 -17.43
CA SER A 29 -4.22 -1.47 -17.57
C SER A 29 -3.08 -0.47 -17.31
N PRO A 30 -2.12 -0.37 -18.24
CA PRO A 30 -0.98 0.53 -18.09
C PRO A 30 -1.40 2.00 -17.97
N GLU A 31 -2.49 2.41 -18.63
CA GLU A 31 -3.04 3.77 -18.53
C GLU A 31 -3.48 4.11 -17.10
N THR A 32 -4.14 3.16 -16.43
CA THR A 32 -4.55 3.31 -15.02
C THR A 32 -3.32 3.45 -14.12
N LEU A 33 -2.28 2.65 -14.36
CA LEU A 33 -1.03 2.77 -13.60
C LEU A 33 -0.37 4.14 -13.81
N SER A 34 -0.28 4.61 -15.05
CA SER A 34 0.26 5.92 -15.39
C SER A 34 -0.54 7.05 -14.74
N MET A 35 -1.87 6.97 -14.74
CA MET A 35 -2.74 7.91 -14.04
C MET A 35 -2.42 7.90 -12.54
N MET A 36 -2.38 6.73 -11.91
CA MET A 36 -2.10 6.62 -10.47
C MET A 36 -0.70 7.11 -10.09
N LEU A 37 0.30 6.93 -10.95
CA LEU A 37 1.64 7.52 -10.76
C LEU A 37 1.58 9.05 -10.83
N GLY A 38 0.79 9.62 -11.74
CA GLY A 38 0.52 11.07 -11.79
C GLY A 38 -0.15 11.59 -10.51
N TRP A 39 -1.07 10.81 -9.93
CA TRP A 39 -1.68 11.12 -8.65
C TRP A 39 -0.67 11.04 -7.49
N ALA A 40 0.20 10.03 -7.49
CA ALA A 40 1.27 9.92 -6.50
C ALA A 40 2.23 11.11 -6.54
N ARG A 41 2.60 11.58 -7.75
CA ARG A 41 3.41 12.80 -7.93
C ARG A 41 2.70 14.05 -7.43
N SER A 42 1.40 14.18 -7.71
CA SER A 42 0.59 15.31 -7.23
C SER A 42 0.49 15.30 -5.70
N PHE A 43 0.29 14.14 -5.08
CA PHE A 43 0.26 13.97 -3.64
C PHE A 43 1.60 14.29 -2.98
N LYS A 44 2.72 13.84 -3.58
CA LYS A 44 4.07 14.23 -3.15
C LYS A 44 4.24 15.74 -3.18
N SER A 45 3.84 16.39 -4.28
CA SER A 45 3.91 17.85 -4.42
C SER A 45 3.08 18.59 -3.37
N VAL A 46 1.90 18.07 -2.99
CA VAL A 46 1.09 18.67 -1.91
C VAL A 46 1.86 18.61 -0.60
N ILE A 47 2.38 17.43 -0.23
CA ILE A 47 3.12 17.23 1.02
C ILE A 47 4.36 18.14 1.08
N THR A 48 5.15 18.16 0.00
CA THR A 48 6.39 18.95 -0.05
C THR A 48 6.14 20.46 -0.18
N SER A 49 4.96 20.89 -0.61
CA SER A 49 4.56 22.30 -0.69
C SER A 49 4.15 22.94 0.64
N THR A 50 3.98 22.14 1.72
CA THR A 50 3.40 22.57 3.01
C THR A 50 4.32 23.48 3.86
N GLY A 51 5.19 24.29 3.25
CA GLY A 51 6.06 25.25 3.98
C GLY A 51 7.11 24.59 4.88
N LEU A 52 7.41 23.31 4.67
CA LEU A 52 8.46 22.60 5.40
C LEU A 52 9.82 23.22 5.08
N ASN A 53 10.65 23.41 6.11
CA ASN A 53 12.01 23.94 5.95
C ASN A 53 12.76 23.09 4.90
N PRO A 54 13.49 23.70 3.95
CA PRO A 54 14.15 23.02 2.82
C PRO A 54 14.95 21.78 3.22
N LYS A 55 15.54 21.76 4.42
CA LYS A 55 16.24 20.58 4.95
C LYS A 55 15.35 19.34 5.06
N TYR A 56 14.08 19.48 5.48
CA TYR A 56 13.16 18.34 5.60
C TYR A 56 12.58 17.94 4.25
N ASN A 57 12.46 18.89 3.33
CA ASN A 57 11.90 18.61 2.01
C ASN A 57 12.81 17.66 1.21
N ILE A 58 14.13 17.79 1.33
CA ILE A 58 15.09 16.87 0.69
C ILE A 58 14.92 15.44 1.20
N TRP A 59 14.75 15.25 2.51
CA TRP A 59 14.50 13.91 3.07
C TRP A 59 13.17 13.34 2.62
N LEU A 60 12.11 14.15 2.58
CA LEU A 60 10.82 13.73 2.06
C LEU A 60 10.89 13.37 0.58
N GLU A 61 11.66 14.11 -0.21
CA GLU A 61 11.80 13.84 -1.63
C GLU A 61 12.50 12.50 -1.91
N ILE A 62 13.50 12.16 -1.10
CA ILE A 62 14.22 10.88 -1.16
C ILE A 62 13.35 9.72 -0.65
N LEU A 63 12.61 9.91 0.44
CA LEU A 63 11.80 8.86 1.06
C LEU A 63 10.46 8.61 0.34
N LEU A 64 9.90 9.64 -0.31
CA LEU A 64 8.64 9.55 -1.08
C LEU A 64 8.95 9.40 -2.56
N GLU A 65 9.43 8.22 -2.94
CA GLU A 65 9.42 7.82 -4.35
C GLU A 65 7.98 7.51 -4.80
N GLU A 66 7.62 7.96 -6.00
CA GLU A 66 6.28 7.79 -6.59
C GLU A 66 5.89 6.31 -6.67
N ARG A 67 6.84 5.45 -7.02
CA ARG A 67 6.66 4.00 -7.07
C ARG A 67 6.41 3.40 -5.68
N GLN A 68 7.09 3.89 -4.65
CA GLN A 68 6.94 3.38 -3.29
C GLN A 68 5.61 3.83 -2.68
N LEU A 69 5.21 5.07 -2.92
CA LEU A 69 3.87 5.57 -2.58
C LEU A 69 2.77 4.71 -3.21
N LEU A 70 2.93 4.39 -4.49
CA LEU A 70 1.97 3.56 -5.21
C LEU A 70 1.93 2.13 -4.66
N LEU A 71 3.08 1.54 -4.35
CA LEU A 71 3.15 0.22 -3.72
C LEU A 71 2.52 0.22 -2.32
N MET A 72 2.73 1.27 -1.52
CA MET A 72 2.06 1.45 -0.23
C MET A 72 0.54 1.53 -0.41
N PHE A 73 0.07 2.28 -1.40
CA PHE A 73 -1.36 2.37 -1.73
C PHE A 73 -1.96 1.00 -2.09
N PHE A 74 -1.33 0.25 -3.00
CA PHE A 74 -1.76 -1.11 -3.34
C PHE A 74 -1.70 -2.08 -2.15
N THR A 75 -0.70 -1.93 -1.27
CA THR A 75 -0.59 -2.74 -0.05
C THR A 75 -1.73 -2.44 0.92
N VAL A 76 -2.14 -1.18 1.07
CA VAL A 76 -3.30 -0.81 1.90
C VAL A 76 -4.58 -1.42 1.33
N ILE A 77 -4.79 -1.34 0.00
CA ILE A 77 -5.93 -2.01 -0.66
C ILE A 77 -5.90 -3.51 -0.41
N ALA A 78 -4.74 -4.15 -0.61
CA ALA A 78 -4.56 -5.58 -0.35
C ALA A 78 -4.95 -5.95 1.08
N ARG A 79 -4.63 -5.11 2.07
CA ARG A 79 -5.03 -5.32 3.47
C ARG A 79 -6.52 -5.21 3.67
N VAL A 80 -7.18 -4.24 3.04
CA VAL A 80 -8.65 -4.11 3.11
C VAL A 80 -9.31 -5.35 2.51
N ILE A 81 -8.84 -5.80 1.35
CA ILE A 81 -9.34 -7.03 0.70
C ILE A 81 -9.15 -8.24 1.62
N LEU A 82 -7.96 -8.41 2.20
CA LEU A 82 -7.66 -9.51 3.13
C LEU A 82 -8.52 -9.43 4.39
N ALA A 83 -8.76 -8.25 4.95
CA ALA A 83 -9.60 -8.06 6.11
C ALA A 83 -11.06 -8.45 5.83
N VAL A 84 -11.59 -8.02 4.67
CA VAL A 84 -12.94 -8.39 4.22
C VAL A 84 -13.04 -9.90 3.96
N ALA A 85 -12.03 -10.49 3.31
CA ALA A 85 -11.99 -11.93 3.03
C ALA A 85 -11.83 -12.78 4.30
N ALA A 86 -11.13 -12.28 5.32
CA ALA A 86 -10.93 -12.96 6.61
C ALA A 86 -12.14 -12.79 7.57
N HIS A 87 -12.97 -11.78 7.35
CA HIS A 87 -14.18 -11.51 8.15
C HIS A 87 -15.10 -12.74 8.36
N PRO A 88 -15.46 -13.55 7.35
CA PRO A 88 -16.27 -14.75 7.56
C PRO A 88 -15.61 -15.79 8.47
N ILE A 89 -14.28 -15.91 8.44
CA ILE A 89 -13.53 -16.85 9.29
C ILE A 89 -13.59 -16.40 10.76
N VAL A 90 -13.51 -15.08 11.00
CA VAL A 90 -13.66 -14.51 12.34
C VAL A 90 -15.07 -14.75 12.89
N LEU A 91 -16.11 -14.52 12.08
CA LEU A 91 -17.50 -14.79 12.45
C LEU A 91 -17.74 -16.26 12.83
N LEU A 92 -17.16 -17.21 12.10
CA LEU A 92 -17.27 -18.64 12.41
C LEU A 92 -16.61 -18.99 13.75
N ARG A 93 -15.49 -18.35 14.08
CA ARG A 93 -14.82 -18.53 15.37
C ARG A 93 -15.62 -17.97 16.55
N GLU A 94 -16.42 -16.93 16.36
CA GLU A 94 -17.27 -16.36 17.43
C GLU A 94 -18.54 -17.18 17.69
N ARG A 95 -18.95 -18.02 16.74
CA ARG A 95 -20.14 -18.89 16.83
C ARG A 95 -19.87 -20.25 17.48
N THR A 96 -18.60 -20.58 17.76
CA THR A 96 -18.16 -21.89 18.32
C THR A 96 -17.58 -21.69 19.71
#